data_AF-A0A8C7ZWE5-F1
#
_entry.id   AF-A0A8C7ZWE5-F1
#
_cell.length_a   1.000
_cell.length_b   1.000
_cell.length_c   1.000
_cell.angle_alpha   90.00
_cell.angle_beta   90.00
_cell.angle_gamma   90.00
#
_symmetry.space_group_name_H-M   'P 1'
#
loop_
_entity.id
_entity.type
_entity.pdbx_description
1 polymer ?
#
loop_
_entity_poly.entity_id
_entity_poly.type
_entity_poly.pdbx_seq_one_letter_code
_entity_poly.pdbx_strand_id
1 'polypeptide(L)'
;MSIFEHPAGSYKKIFETCEELAEPLPTTVTGRIPSYLRGSLLRLGPGLFEVGDEPFYHLFDGQAFMHKFDFKNGQVTYFNKFIRTDAYVRAITEKRVVITEFGTFAYPDPCKNIFSRFFSYFKGVEVTDNCLVNVYPIGEDFYAVTETNYITKVNTDTLETLKKVDMCNYVNINGVTAHPHIEADGTVYNIGNCMGKGATLAYNIKEIKNLPHLFLILSFGMSENYFVFVETPVKINLLKFLSAWSIRGSNYMDCFESNEAQGTNFHIAKKSPGEYIDLKFKGAAIGMFHHINTYEDDGFLVVDLCAWKGFEFVYNYLWLANLRANWDEVKKAAMMAPQPEVRRYVIPLDVHKEEQGKNLVSLPYTTATATMHSDGMVWLEPEVLFSGPRQAFEFPQIDYKRHGGRNYTYAYALGLNHFIPDRICKLNVKTKETWVWQEPDSYPSEPLFVQNPDGVDEDDGNLSDPMTTIRRGHDLYTHTPRNAPLGFRKN
;
A
#
# COMPACT_ATOMS: atom_id res chain seq x y z
N MET A 1 -13.35 -12.30 20.63
CA MET A 1 -12.27 -12.49 21.63
C MET A 1 -12.11 -11.22 22.44
N SER A 2 -11.35 -11.25 23.55
CA SER A 2 -10.81 -10.02 24.16
C SER A 2 -9.88 -9.31 23.16
N ILE A 3 -9.95 -7.98 23.08
CA ILE A 3 -9.00 -7.19 22.29
C ILE A 3 -7.62 -7.27 22.99
N PHE A 4 -6.53 -7.32 22.21
CA PHE A 4 -5.18 -7.31 22.76
C PHE A 4 -4.82 -5.87 23.18
N GLU A 5 -4.22 -5.73 24.36
CA GLU A 5 -3.89 -4.43 24.96
C GLU A 5 -2.37 -4.24 24.95
N HIS A 6 -1.89 -3.04 24.61
CA HIS A 6 -0.46 -2.71 24.48
C HIS A 6 0.02 -1.66 25.49
N PRO A 7 -0.27 -1.79 26.81
CA PRO A 7 -0.02 -0.74 27.80
C PRO A 7 1.47 -0.42 28.01
N ALA A 8 2.39 -1.29 27.58
CA ALA A 8 3.83 -1.03 27.56
C ALA A 8 4.25 0.06 26.56
N GLY A 9 3.38 0.45 25.61
CA GLY A 9 3.66 1.52 24.64
C GLY A 9 4.78 1.18 23.63
N SER A 10 5.13 -0.09 23.49
CA SER A 10 6.35 -0.58 22.84
C SER A 10 6.38 -0.49 21.32
N TYR A 11 5.21 -0.34 20.67
CA TYR A 11 5.08 -0.03 19.25
C TYR A 11 5.78 1.28 18.85
N LYS A 12 6.11 2.16 19.81
CA LYS A 12 6.91 3.38 19.57
C LYS A 12 8.23 3.10 18.85
N LYS A 13 8.83 1.93 19.05
CA LYS A 13 10.05 1.47 18.37
C LYS A 13 9.93 1.31 16.85
N ILE A 14 8.71 1.14 16.32
CA ILE A 14 8.45 1.13 14.87
C ILE A 14 8.72 2.53 14.27
N PHE A 15 8.70 3.56 15.12
CA PHE A 15 8.81 4.97 14.77
C PHE A 15 10.05 5.61 15.41
N GLU A 16 11.13 4.85 15.59
CA GLU A 16 12.42 5.30 16.12
C GLU A 16 13.50 5.25 15.02
N THR A 17 14.37 6.26 14.96
CA THR A 17 15.42 6.36 13.93
C THR A 17 16.45 5.23 14.05
N CYS A 18 16.81 4.65 12.90
CA CYS A 18 17.74 3.53 12.77
C CYS A 18 19.08 3.98 12.16
N GLU A 19 20.16 3.29 12.52
CA GLU A 19 21.49 3.46 11.89
C GLU A 19 21.72 2.45 10.76
N GLU A 20 22.57 2.81 9.79
CA GLU A 20 23.01 1.88 8.74
C GLU A 20 23.99 0.83 9.26
N LEU A 21 23.86 -0.38 8.74
CA LEU A 21 24.89 -1.41 8.84
C LEU A 21 26.02 -1.15 7.85
N ALA A 22 27.26 -1.39 8.28
CA ALA A 22 28.44 -1.36 7.42
C ALA A 22 28.58 -2.64 6.57
N GLU A 23 28.20 -3.78 7.15
CA GLU A 23 28.23 -5.11 6.52
C GLU A 23 27.02 -5.96 6.97
N PRO A 24 26.64 -7.03 6.22
CA PRO A 24 25.52 -7.89 6.60
C PRO A 24 25.76 -8.65 7.91
N LEU A 25 24.82 -8.54 8.86
CA LEU A 25 24.88 -9.25 10.14
C LEU A 25 24.35 -10.69 10.02
N PRO A 26 25.01 -11.69 10.62
CA PRO A 26 24.43 -13.03 10.79
C PRO A 26 23.31 -13.02 11.84
N THR A 27 22.21 -13.72 11.57
CA THR A 27 21.07 -13.83 12.51
C THR A 27 21.12 -15.11 13.35
N THR A 28 20.45 -15.11 14.50
CA THR A 28 20.30 -16.32 15.34
C THR A 28 19.03 -17.08 14.96
N VAL A 29 19.16 -18.12 14.14
CA VAL A 29 18.02 -18.95 13.70
C VAL A 29 17.48 -19.79 14.87
N THR A 30 16.20 -19.60 15.19
CA THR A 30 15.44 -20.48 16.09
C THR A 30 14.47 -21.33 15.26
N GLY A 31 14.35 -22.62 15.56
CA GLY A 31 13.54 -23.55 14.76
C GLY A 31 14.31 -24.07 13.54
N ARG A 32 13.67 -24.11 12.36
CA ARG A 32 14.27 -24.61 11.12
C ARG A 32 13.75 -23.84 9.90
N ILE A 33 14.64 -23.13 9.21
CA ILE A 33 14.36 -22.53 7.90
C ILE A 33 14.10 -23.65 6.86
N PRO A 34 13.00 -23.60 6.09
CA PRO A 34 12.72 -24.58 5.04
C PRO A 34 13.78 -24.59 3.93
N SER A 35 14.20 -25.78 3.49
CA SER A 35 15.35 -25.94 2.57
C SER A 35 15.14 -25.40 1.15
N TYR A 36 13.89 -25.14 0.75
CA TYR A 36 13.56 -24.48 -0.52
C TYR A 36 13.57 -22.95 -0.43
N LEU A 37 13.62 -22.36 0.78
CA LEU A 37 13.66 -20.92 0.96
C LEU A 37 15.09 -20.42 0.72
N ARG A 38 15.34 -19.96 -0.51
CA ARG A 38 16.63 -19.42 -0.96
C ARG A 38 16.42 -18.20 -1.84
N GLY A 39 17.11 -17.11 -1.52
CA GLY A 39 16.94 -15.80 -2.15
C GLY A 39 16.85 -14.70 -1.08
N SER A 40 16.51 -13.47 -1.47
CA SER A 40 16.44 -12.34 -0.55
C SER A 40 15.01 -11.84 -0.38
N LEU A 41 14.58 -11.65 0.87
CA LEU A 41 13.43 -10.79 1.21
C LEU A 41 13.92 -9.35 1.23
N LEU A 42 13.25 -8.46 0.49
CA LEU A 42 13.50 -7.03 0.48
C LEU A 42 12.26 -6.30 1.02
N ARG A 43 12.44 -5.32 1.89
CA ARG A 43 11.38 -4.43 2.37
C ARG A 43 11.84 -2.97 2.41
N LEU A 44 10.90 -2.05 2.40
CA LEU A 44 11.12 -0.62 2.57
C LEU A 44 10.22 -0.05 3.67
N GLY A 45 10.64 1.08 4.23
CA GLY A 45 9.90 1.89 5.19
C GLY A 45 10.67 3.16 5.54
N PRO A 46 10.11 4.02 6.40
CA PRO A 46 10.85 5.15 7.00
C PRO A 46 11.86 4.64 8.04
N GLY A 47 13.12 5.09 7.96
CA GLY A 47 14.17 4.75 8.94
C GLY A 47 14.81 5.94 9.65
N LEU A 48 14.51 7.17 9.24
CA LEU A 48 15.02 8.42 9.82
C LEU A 48 13.84 9.39 9.98
N PHE A 49 13.48 9.70 11.22
CA PHE A 49 12.26 10.45 11.56
C PHE A 49 12.52 11.91 11.99
N GLU A 50 13.78 12.34 12.03
CA GLU A 50 14.18 13.72 12.32
C GLU A 50 15.54 14.03 11.66
N VAL A 51 15.80 15.31 11.38
CA VAL A 51 17.05 15.79 10.75
C VAL A 51 17.62 16.93 11.60
N GLY A 52 18.49 16.57 12.54
CA GLY A 52 18.91 17.51 13.60
C GLY A 52 17.74 17.79 14.54
N ASP A 53 17.41 19.07 14.74
CA ASP A 53 16.28 19.49 15.57
C ASP A 53 14.94 19.56 14.80
N GLU A 54 14.92 19.30 13.48
CA GLU A 54 13.72 19.34 12.65
C GLU A 54 13.06 17.94 12.52
N PRO A 55 11.88 17.70 13.11
CA PRO A 55 11.20 16.41 13.03
C PRO A 55 10.37 16.25 11.75
N PHE A 56 10.23 15.01 11.30
CA PHE A 56 9.17 14.60 10.39
C PHE A 56 7.87 14.34 11.18
N TYR A 57 6.71 14.68 10.59
CA TYR A 57 5.43 14.68 11.29
C TYR A 57 4.51 13.49 10.96
N HIS A 58 4.50 13.00 9.72
CA HIS A 58 3.61 11.92 9.26
C HIS A 58 4.36 10.59 9.07
N LEU A 59 3.65 9.47 9.16
CA LEU A 59 4.23 8.13 8.95
C LEU A 59 4.98 7.99 7.62
N PHE A 60 4.55 8.70 6.59
CA PHE A 60 5.12 8.63 5.24
C PHE A 60 6.19 9.69 4.93
N ASP A 61 6.72 10.37 5.96
CA ASP A 61 7.72 11.44 5.80
C ASP A 61 9.16 10.99 6.09
N GLY A 62 9.33 9.96 6.92
CA GLY A 62 10.67 9.50 7.32
C GLY A 62 11.45 8.95 6.13
N GLN A 63 12.77 9.14 6.13
CA GLN A 63 13.57 8.87 4.93
C GLN A 63 13.70 7.37 4.62
N ALA A 64 13.59 7.03 3.34
CA ALA A 64 13.51 5.68 2.80
C ALA A 64 14.68 4.78 3.23
N PHE A 65 14.36 3.71 3.94
CA PHE A 65 15.30 2.75 4.51
C PHE A 65 14.98 1.35 4.00
N MET A 66 15.92 0.78 3.24
CA MET A 66 15.80 -0.50 2.58
C MET A 66 16.37 -1.60 3.49
N HIS A 67 15.59 -2.66 3.70
CA HIS A 67 15.94 -3.81 4.53
C HIS A 67 16.09 -5.05 3.64
N LYS A 68 17.07 -5.90 3.93
CA LYS A 68 17.31 -7.18 3.27
C LYS A 68 17.50 -8.29 4.29
N PHE A 69 16.80 -9.40 4.10
CA PHE A 69 17.11 -10.68 4.74
C PHE A 69 17.46 -11.70 3.66
N ASP A 70 18.69 -12.23 3.68
CA ASP A 70 19.17 -13.17 2.66
C ASP A 70 19.19 -14.61 3.17
N PHE A 71 18.46 -15.50 2.50
CA PHE A 71 18.27 -16.90 2.90
C PHE A 71 19.17 -17.82 2.09
N LYS A 72 20.06 -18.55 2.77
CA LYS A 72 21.04 -19.42 2.12
C LYS A 72 21.40 -20.63 2.99
N ASN A 73 21.16 -21.83 2.48
CA ASN A 73 21.53 -23.10 3.14
C ASN A 73 20.99 -23.25 4.58
N GLY A 74 19.82 -22.66 4.88
CA GLY A 74 19.22 -22.66 6.22
C GLY A 74 19.76 -21.59 7.18
N GLN A 75 20.72 -20.77 6.75
CA GLN A 75 21.18 -19.57 7.45
C GLN A 75 20.48 -18.33 6.88
N VAL A 76 20.40 -17.27 7.69
CA VAL A 76 19.87 -15.96 7.28
C VAL A 76 20.82 -14.84 7.74
N THR A 77 21.11 -13.88 6.87
CA THR A 77 21.76 -12.61 7.22
C THR A 77 20.77 -11.44 7.10
N TYR A 78 21.03 -10.36 7.82
CA TYR A 78 20.28 -9.10 7.75
C TYR A 78 21.20 -7.95 7.33
N PHE A 79 20.71 -7.09 6.43
CA PHE A 79 21.43 -5.88 6.00
C PHE A 79 20.44 -4.73 5.73
N ASN A 80 20.91 -3.48 5.84
CA ASN A 80 20.07 -2.31 5.58
C ASN A 80 20.89 -1.12 5.00
N LYS A 81 20.20 -0.23 4.27
CA LYS A 81 20.72 1.05 3.77
C LYS A 81 19.61 2.08 3.57
N PHE A 82 19.90 3.35 3.83
CA PHE A 82 19.07 4.45 3.33
C PHE A 82 19.21 4.57 1.81
N ILE A 83 18.10 4.84 1.12
CA ILE A 83 18.18 5.19 -0.30
C ILE A 83 18.76 6.59 -0.41
N ARG A 84 19.80 6.76 -1.25
CA ARG A 84 20.48 8.04 -1.51
C ARG A 84 19.67 8.89 -2.49
N THR A 85 18.43 9.21 -2.11
CA THR A 85 17.51 10.11 -2.81
C THR A 85 18.00 11.56 -2.73
N ASP A 86 17.51 12.46 -3.57
CA ASP A 86 17.81 13.89 -3.45
C ASP A 86 17.30 14.43 -2.10
N ALA A 87 16.14 13.95 -1.61
CA ALA A 87 15.62 14.27 -0.28
C ALA A 87 16.64 13.90 0.83
N TYR A 88 17.08 12.64 0.89
CA TYR A 88 18.01 12.16 1.92
C TYR A 88 19.38 12.83 1.81
N VAL A 89 19.97 12.86 0.61
CA VAL A 89 21.31 13.41 0.40
C VAL A 89 21.35 14.90 0.75
N ARG A 90 20.32 15.68 0.38
CA ARG A 90 20.24 17.09 0.73
C ARG A 90 19.94 17.29 2.21
N ALA A 91 19.05 16.49 2.82
CA ALA A 91 18.74 16.59 4.24
C ALA A 91 19.97 16.36 5.13
N ILE A 92 20.76 15.31 4.85
CA ILE A 92 22.00 15.03 5.59
C ILE A 92 23.09 16.07 5.30
N THR A 93 23.15 16.62 4.08
CA THR A 93 24.16 17.65 3.70
C THR A 93 23.86 19.02 4.31
N GLU A 94 22.60 19.47 4.27
CA GLU A 94 22.15 20.77 4.80
C GLU A 94 21.77 20.71 6.28
N LYS A 95 21.67 19.52 6.87
CA LYS A 95 21.31 19.23 8.28
C LYS A 95 19.95 19.80 8.72
N ARG A 96 18.95 19.64 7.85
CA ARG A 96 17.57 20.15 7.98
C ARG A 96 16.65 19.41 6.99
N VAL A 97 15.34 19.59 7.08
CA VAL A 97 14.41 19.11 6.04
C VAL A 97 14.49 20.05 4.83
N VAL A 98 14.88 19.51 3.66
CA VAL A 98 15.17 20.31 2.46
C VAL A 98 14.09 20.19 1.38
N ILE A 99 13.46 19.02 1.24
CA ILE A 99 12.36 18.76 0.30
C ILE A 99 11.09 18.50 1.13
N THR A 100 9.96 19.02 0.66
CA THR A 100 8.65 18.80 1.31
C THR A 100 8.24 17.34 1.14
N GLU A 101 8.01 16.66 2.25
CA GLU A 101 7.46 15.31 2.30
C GLU A 101 5.93 15.37 2.45
N PHE A 102 5.28 14.20 2.53
CA PHE A 102 3.82 14.07 2.51
C PHE A 102 3.09 14.97 3.51
N GLY A 103 3.48 14.92 4.79
CA GLY A 103 2.96 15.73 5.90
C GLY A 103 3.95 16.77 6.45
N THR A 104 5.20 16.80 5.98
CA THR A 104 6.25 17.71 6.49
C THR A 104 6.67 18.73 5.43
N PHE A 105 6.34 20.01 5.66
CA PHE A 105 6.76 21.11 4.77
C PHE A 105 8.22 21.52 5.02
N ALA A 106 9.03 21.55 3.96
CA ALA A 106 10.40 22.05 4.01
C ALA A 106 10.45 23.58 3.95
N TYR A 107 10.93 24.22 5.00
CA TYR A 107 11.06 25.68 5.02
C TYR A 107 12.21 26.18 4.13
N PRO A 108 12.05 27.32 3.43
CA PRO A 108 13.15 27.96 2.72
C PRO A 108 14.25 28.40 3.69
N ASP A 109 15.46 27.89 3.46
CA ASP A 109 16.71 28.17 4.20
C ASP A 109 16.75 29.57 4.86
N PRO A 110 16.82 29.64 6.21
CA PRO A 110 16.75 30.90 6.95
C PRO A 110 17.99 31.78 6.77
N CYS A 111 19.14 31.22 6.34
CA CYS A 111 20.37 31.96 6.07
C CYS A 111 20.35 32.69 4.71
N LYS A 112 19.34 32.43 3.85
CA LYS A 112 19.14 33.18 2.61
C LYS A 112 18.51 34.54 2.91
N ASN A 113 19.18 35.61 2.47
CA ASN A 113 18.62 36.97 2.50
C ASN A 113 17.26 37.04 1.79
N ILE A 114 16.42 38.03 2.15
CA ILE A 114 15.05 38.20 1.61
C ILE A 114 15.03 38.13 0.07
N PHE A 115 16.01 38.72 -0.60
CA PHE A 115 16.14 38.69 -2.06
C PHE A 115 16.40 37.29 -2.63
N SER A 116 17.26 36.47 -2.02
CA SER A 116 17.50 35.10 -2.47
C SER A 116 16.40 34.13 -2.03
N ARG A 117 15.68 34.41 -0.93
CA ARG A 117 14.42 33.72 -0.59
C ARG A 117 13.31 34.03 -1.62
N PHE A 118 13.22 35.27 -2.10
CA PHE A 118 12.32 35.63 -3.19
C PHE A 118 12.66 34.84 -4.47
N PHE A 119 13.93 34.81 -4.89
CA PHE A 119 14.36 34.05 -6.06
C PHE A 119 14.20 32.52 -5.93
N SER A 120 14.22 31.93 -4.72
CA SER A 120 13.95 30.48 -4.58
C SER A 120 12.53 30.06 -4.95
N TYR A 121 11.52 30.96 -4.85
CA TYR A 121 10.15 30.66 -5.33
C TYR A 121 10.04 30.62 -6.86
N PHE A 122 11.08 31.00 -7.60
CA PHE A 122 11.13 30.94 -9.07
C PHE A 122 11.92 29.73 -9.60
N LYS A 123 12.42 28.86 -8.71
CA LYS A 123 12.75 27.48 -9.11
C LYS A 123 11.45 26.68 -9.18
N GLY A 124 11.40 25.71 -10.11
CA GLY A 124 10.26 24.80 -10.21
C GLY A 124 10.09 23.96 -8.94
N VAL A 125 8.86 23.49 -8.71
CA VAL A 125 8.48 22.69 -7.54
C VAL A 125 9.37 21.45 -7.42
N GLU A 126 10.07 21.33 -6.30
CA GLU A 126 10.89 20.16 -5.97
C GLU A 126 9.98 19.07 -5.36
N VAL A 127 9.46 18.19 -6.20
CA VAL A 127 8.64 17.02 -5.80
C VAL A 127 9.53 15.98 -5.10
N THR A 128 9.05 15.39 -4.01
CA THR A 128 9.83 14.38 -3.26
C THR A 128 10.12 13.14 -4.07
N ASP A 129 11.34 12.61 -3.88
CA ASP A 129 11.81 11.32 -4.38
C ASP A 129 12.12 10.33 -3.24
N ASN A 130 11.60 10.59 -2.03
CA ASN A 130 11.69 9.71 -0.87
C ASN A 130 10.97 8.37 -1.14
N CYS A 131 11.68 7.42 -1.75
CA CYS A 131 11.17 6.13 -2.25
C CYS A 131 10.95 5.08 -1.13
N LEU A 132 10.16 5.44 -0.10
CA LEU A 132 10.03 4.68 1.15
C LEU A 132 8.98 3.57 1.16
N VAL A 133 8.17 3.40 0.11
CA VAL A 133 6.93 2.61 0.19
C VAL A 133 7.12 1.15 -0.24
N ASN A 134 7.72 0.91 -1.41
CA ASN A 134 7.84 -0.45 -1.98
C ASN A 134 9.07 -0.58 -2.90
N VAL A 135 9.46 -1.81 -3.24
CA VAL A 135 10.48 -2.13 -4.25
C VAL A 135 10.00 -3.25 -5.16
N TYR A 136 10.06 -3.04 -6.48
CA TYR A 136 9.59 -4.01 -7.46
C TYR A 136 10.51 -4.11 -8.71
N PRO A 137 10.51 -5.24 -9.44
CA PRO A 137 11.30 -5.41 -10.65
C PRO A 137 10.65 -4.76 -11.87
N ILE A 138 11.48 -4.24 -12.79
CA ILE A 138 11.11 -3.87 -14.16
C ILE A 138 12.19 -4.45 -15.09
N GLY A 139 11.88 -5.58 -15.74
CA GLY A 139 12.89 -6.36 -16.45
C GLY A 139 13.90 -6.99 -15.48
N GLU A 140 15.20 -6.80 -15.73
CA GLU A 140 16.29 -7.26 -14.86
C GLU A 140 16.61 -6.30 -13.70
N ASP A 141 16.05 -5.08 -13.74
CA ASP A 141 16.31 -4.01 -12.78
C ASP A 141 15.28 -3.96 -11.64
N PHE A 142 15.68 -3.48 -10.46
CA PHE A 142 14.77 -3.21 -9.34
C PHE A 142 14.67 -1.72 -9.04
N TYR A 143 13.46 -1.26 -8.73
CA TYR A 143 13.14 0.14 -8.45
C TYR A 143 12.42 0.24 -7.11
N ALA A 144 12.99 1.03 -6.20
CA ALA A 144 12.30 1.54 -5.02
C ALA A 144 11.39 2.70 -5.42
N VAL A 145 10.23 2.83 -4.76
CA VAL A 145 9.17 3.75 -5.15
C VAL A 145 8.46 4.44 -3.99
N THR A 146 7.82 5.55 -4.33
CA THR A 146 6.78 6.27 -3.59
C THR A 146 5.68 6.68 -4.57
N GLU A 147 4.73 7.52 -4.18
CA GLU A 147 3.57 7.89 -5.01
C GLU A 147 3.82 9.07 -5.98
N THR A 148 5.09 9.45 -6.19
CA THR A 148 5.48 10.58 -7.06
C THR A 148 5.97 10.10 -8.43
N ASN A 149 6.46 11.02 -9.28
CA ASN A 149 7.03 10.69 -10.60
C ASN A 149 8.46 10.16 -10.51
N TYR A 150 9.08 10.20 -9.33
CA TYR A 150 10.44 9.72 -9.12
C TYR A 150 10.45 8.30 -8.57
N ILE A 151 11.14 7.42 -9.30
CA ILE A 151 11.46 6.06 -8.85
C ILE A 151 12.98 5.91 -8.81
N THR A 152 13.50 5.13 -7.88
CA THR A 152 14.95 5.01 -7.66
C THR A 152 15.43 3.59 -7.92
N LYS A 153 16.25 3.41 -8.96
CA LYS A 153 16.92 2.14 -9.26
C LYS A 153 17.89 1.79 -8.13
N VAL A 154 17.81 0.57 -7.63
CA VAL A 154 18.64 0.05 -6.53
C VAL A 154 19.33 -1.25 -6.93
N ASN A 155 20.50 -1.51 -6.33
CA ASN A 155 21.16 -2.81 -6.40
C ASN A 155 20.61 -3.71 -5.27
N THR A 156 19.98 -4.82 -5.62
CA THR A 156 19.39 -5.74 -4.63
C THR A 156 20.40 -6.64 -3.93
N ASP A 157 21.63 -6.73 -4.44
CA ASP A 157 22.72 -7.43 -3.76
C ASP A 157 23.35 -6.57 -2.66
N THR A 158 23.73 -5.33 -2.99
CA THR A 158 24.48 -4.40 -2.11
C THR A 158 23.64 -3.34 -1.41
N LEU A 159 22.35 -3.20 -1.75
CA LEU A 159 21.46 -2.11 -1.34
C LEU A 159 21.93 -0.70 -1.76
N GLU A 160 22.86 -0.62 -2.71
CA GLU A 160 23.33 0.66 -3.24
C GLU A 160 22.28 1.34 -4.12
N THR A 161 22.18 2.66 -3.99
CA THR A 161 21.35 3.51 -4.85
C THR A 161 22.08 3.76 -6.16
N LEU A 162 21.46 3.39 -7.29
CA LEU A 162 22.10 3.42 -8.60
C LEU A 162 21.69 4.62 -9.45
N LYS A 163 20.39 4.94 -9.52
CA LYS A 163 19.88 6.00 -10.40
C LYS A 163 18.46 6.46 -10.02
N LYS A 164 18.27 7.77 -9.82
CA LYS A 164 16.96 8.43 -9.86
C LYS A 164 16.42 8.43 -11.30
N VAL A 165 15.17 8.01 -11.48
CA VAL A 165 14.46 7.99 -12.75
C VAL A 165 13.20 8.83 -12.61
N ASP A 166 13.06 9.81 -13.49
CA ASP A 166 11.85 10.62 -13.61
C ASP A 166 10.95 10.03 -14.69
N MET A 167 9.80 9.50 -14.27
CA MET A 167 8.83 8.87 -15.13
C MET A 167 8.20 9.85 -16.13
N CYS A 168 8.14 11.15 -15.82
CA CYS A 168 7.60 12.19 -16.73
C CYS A 168 8.35 12.26 -18.07
N ASN A 169 9.62 11.83 -18.13
CA ASN A 169 10.41 11.77 -19.36
C ASN A 169 10.01 10.62 -20.31
N TYR A 170 9.21 9.66 -19.83
CA TYR A 170 8.82 8.46 -20.58
C TYR A 170 7.30 8.33 -20.73
N VAL A 171 6.55 8.83 -19.74
CA VAL A 171 5.09 8.75 -19.64
C VAL A 171 4.52 10.12 -19.25
N ASN A 172 3.41 10.53 -19.87
CA ASN A 172 2.73 11.77 -19.46
C ASN A 172 1.96 11.48 -18.17
N ILE A 173 2.60 11.77 -17.04
CA ILE A 173 2.14 11.54 -15.66
C ILE A 173 2.64 12.66 -14.73
N ASN A 174 2.14 12.65 -13.50
CA ASN A 174 2.51 13.51 -12.37
C ASN A 174 3.08 12.67 -11.21
N GLY A 175 2.78 11.36 -11.17
CA GLY A 175 3.30 10.37 -10.23
C GLY A 175 2.74 8.98 -10.51
N VAL A 176 3.32 7.90 -9.96
CA VAL A 176 2.84 6.49 -10.10
C VAL A 176 2.39 5.92 -8.76
N THR A 177 1.79 4.72 -8.73
CA THR A 177 1.56 4.00 -7.47
C THR A 177 2.78 3.21 -7.02
N ALA A 178 2.82 2.91 -5.72
CA ALA A 178 3.75 1.93 -5.16
C ALA A 178 3.32 0.46 -5.37
N HIS A 179 2.13 0.21 -5.94
CA HIS A 179 1.50 -1.11 -6.06
C HIS A 179 1.16 -1.45 -7.53
N PRO A 180 2.17 -1.64 -8.40
CA PRO A 180 1.93 -2.15 -9.75
C PRO A 180 1.49 -3.63 -9.71
N HIS A 181 0.69 -4.02 -10.70
CA HIS A 181 0.51 -5.42 -11.04
C HIS A 181 1.66 -5.90 -11.92
N ILE A 182 2.17 -7.11 -11.67
CA ILE A 182 3.20 -7.75 -12.50
C ILE A 182 2.66 -9.08 -13.02
N GLU A 183 2.91 -9.39 -14.29
CA GLU A 183 2.49 -10.64 -14.94
C GLU A 183 3.61 -11.69 -14.99
N ALA A 184 3.25 -12.94 -15.30
CA ALA A 184 4.20 -14.06 -15.36
C ALA A 184 5.26 -13.94 -16.48
N ASP A 185 5.06 -13.07 -17.48
CA ASP A 185 6.06 -12.76 -18.52
C ASP A 185 6.99 -11.57 -18.16
N GLY A 186 6.82 -10.99 -16.96
CA GLY A 186 7.56 -9.81 -16.52
C GLY A 186 6.94 -8.46 -16.91
N THR A 187 5.77 -8.46 -17.57
CA THR A 187 5.01 -7.22 -17.82
C THR A 187 4.63 -6.55 -16.51
N VAL A 188 4.95 -5.27 -16.38
CA VAL A 188 4.48 -4.42 -15.28
C VAL A 188 3.31 -3.57 -15.80
N TYR A 189 2.23 -3.50 -15.02
CA TYR A 189 1.11 -2.57 -15.20
C TYR A 189 1.07 -1.63 -14.00
N ASN A 190 1.08 -0.31 -14.25
CA ASN A 190 0.93 0.71 -13.20
C ASN A 190 0.07 1.88 -13.72
N ILE A 191 -0.36 2.73 -12.80
CA ILE A 191 -1.47 3.67 -12.94
C ILE A 191 -0.94 5.03 -12.34
N GLY A 192 -0.64 6.05 -13.18
CA GLY A 192 0.13 7.27 -12.81
C GLY A 192 -0.41 8.70 -13.22
N ASN A 193 -0.92 9.53 -12.29
CA ASN A 193 -1.92 10.62 -12.50
C ASN A 193 -1.56 11.65 -13.57
N CYS A 194 -2.50 12.19 -14.36
CA CYS A 194 -2.16 13.12 -15.45
C CYS A 194 -3.29 14.11 -15.81
N MET A 195 -2.94 15.18 -16.54
CA MET A 195 -3.88 16.13 -17.13
C MET A 195 -4.47 15.60 -18.45
N GLY A 196 -5.80 15.48 -18.52
CA GLY A 196 -6.58 15.07 -19.68
C GLY A 196 -6.97 16.22 -20.61
N LYS A 197 -7.73 15.90 -21.66
CA LYS A 197 -8.25 16.89 -22.62
C LYS A 197 -9.17 17.88 -21.91
N GLY A 198 -9.06 19.16 -22.24
CA GLY A 198 -9.88 20.23 -21.63
C GLY A 198 -9.52 20.55 -20.17
N ALA A 199 -8.29 20.24 -19.71
CA ALA A 199 -7.84 20.42 -18.33
C ALA A 199 -8.67 19.64 -17.29
N THR A 200 -9.13 18.45 -17.68
CA THR A 200 -9.79 17.48 -16.79
C THR A 200 -8.78 16.52 -16.17
N LEU A 201 -9.08 15.96 -15.00
CA LEU A 201 -8.41 14.76 -14.51
C LEU A 201 -9.05 13.53 -15.20
N ALA A 202 -8.28 12.50 -15.53
CA ALA A 202 -8.78 11.26 -16.16
C ALA A 202 -8.08 10.01 -15.57
N TYR A 203 -8.44 8.79 -16.02
CA TYR A 203 -7.82 7.53 -15.55
C TYR A 203 -7.55 6.54 -16.71
N ASN A 204 -6.53 5.67 -16.59
CA ASN A 204 -5.75 5.19 -17.75
C ASN A 204 -4.65 4.15 -17.30
N ILE A 205 -4.31 3.01 -17.99
CA ILE A 205 -3.25 2.02 -17.57
C ILE A 205 -2.41 1.41 -18.72
N LYS A 206 -1.07 1.21 -18.60
CA LYS A 206 -0.25 0.53 -19.64
C LYS A 206 0.58 -0.68 -19.24
N GLU A 207 0.77 -1.54 -20.25
CA GLU A 207 1.81 -2.55 -20.40
C GLU A 207 3.20 -1.87 -20.50
N ILE A 208 4.05 -2.09 -19.51
CA ILE A 208 5.44 -1.61 -19.50
C ILE A 208 6.34 -2.64 -20.17
N LYS A 209 6.33 -2.65 -21.51
CA LYS A 209 7.39 -3.27 -22.35
C LYS A 209 8.22 -2.23 -23.11
N ASN A 210 7.63 -1.10 -23.48
CA ASN A 210 8.27 0.18 -23.76
C ASN A 210 7.19 1.28 -23.72
N LEU A 211 7.50 2.46 -23.18
CA LEU A 211 6.52 3.40 -22.63
C LEU A 211 5.93 4.38 -23.66
N PRO A 212 4.62 4.62 -23.64
CA PRO A 212 4.09 5.94 -23.27
C PRO A 212 3.09 5.93 -22.09
N HIS A 213 2.67 7.11 -21.61
CA HIS A 213 1.63 7.52 -20.60
C HIS A 213 0.73 6.45 -19.94
N LEU A 214 0.28 6.63 -18.66
CA LEU A 214 -1.10 6.36 -18.18
C LEU A 214 -1.33 6.66 -16.63
N PHE A 215 -2.58 6.91 -16.13
CA PHE A 215 -3.10 7.80 -15.00
C PHE A 215 -3.42 7.02 -13.65
N LEU A 216 -3.70 7.57 -12.42
CA LEU A 216 -3.43 6.93 -11.05
C LEU A 216 -4.56 6.59 -10.03
N ILE A 217 -4.26 5.69 -9.06
CA ILE A 217 -4.97 5.30 -7.80
C ILE A 217 -3.91 4.94 -6.71
N LEU A 218 -4.20 4.47 -5.47
CA LEU A 218 -3.14 3.88 -4.60
C LEU A 218 -2.81 2.42 -4.99
N SER A 219 -3.84 1.63 -5.28
CA SER A 219 -3.72 0.34 -5.97
C SER A 219 -4.96 0.16 -6.86
N PHE A 220 -4.91 -0.80 -7.77
CA PHE A 220 -6.01 -1.11 -8.69
C PHE A 220 -6.22 -2.63 -8.74
N GLY A 221 -7.32 -3.06 -9.36
CA GLY A 221 -7.59 -4.48 -9.60
C GLY A 221 -7.17 -4.87 -11.02
N MET A 222 -6.55 -6.04 -11.18
CA MET A 222 -6.28 -6.67 -12.46
C MET A 222 -6.78 -8.12 -12.43
N SER A 223 -7.43 -8.52 -13.52
CA SER A 223 -7.84 -9.90 -13.87
C SER A 223 -7.21 -10.30 -15.20
N GLU A 224 -7.58 -11.44 -15.79
CA GLU A 224 -6.98 -11.90 -17.05
C GLU A 224 -7.33 -10.97 -18.23
N ASN A 225 -8.58 -10.51 -18.30
CA ASN A 225 -9.12 -9.68 -19.39
C ASN A 225 -9.50 -8.24 -18.99
N TYR A 226 -9.61 -7.92 -17.69
CA TYR A 226 -10.10 -6.61 -17.22
C TYR A 226 -9.24 -6.00 -16.10
N PHE A 227 -9.36 -4.69 -15.99
CA PHE A 227 -8.89 -3.89 -14.87
C PHE A 227 -10.06 -3.20 -14.15
N VAL A 228 -9.93 -3.00 -12.84
CA VAL A 228 -10.93 -2.34 -11.98
C VAL A 228 -10.31 -1.18 -11.23
N PHE A 229 -11.02 -0.04 -11.22
CA PHE A 229 -10.65 1.16 -10.46
C PHE A 229 -11.70 1.45 -9.39
N VAL A 230 -11.25 1.83 -8.19
CA VAL A 230 -12.12 2.23 -7.08
C VAL A 230 -11.92 3.72 -6.83
N GLU A 231 -12.80 4.56 -7.36
CA GLU A 231 -12.73 6.02 -7.18
C GLU A 231 -13.39 6.41 -5.85
N THR A 232 -12.57 6.51 -4.81
CA THR A 232 -12.96 6.90 -3.45
C THR A 232 -13.44 8.37 -3.37
N PRO A 233 -14.18 8.77 -2.31
CA PRO A 233 -14.60 10.16 -2.12
C PRO A 233 -13.46 11.10 -1.72
N VAL A 234 -12.25 10.60 -1.43
CA VAL A 234 -11.07 11.42 -1.13
C VAL A 234 -10.49 11.99 -2.42
N LYS A 235 -10.20 13.29 -2.44
CA LYS A 235 -9.71 14.04 -3.62
C LYS A 235 -8.50 14.88 -3.29
N ILE A 236 -7.64 15.09 -4.28
CA ILE A 236 -6.57 16.10 -4.25
C ILE A 236 -7.14 17.40 -4.85
N ASN A 237 -7.20 18.45 -4.03
CA ASN A 237 -7.58 19.78 -4.47
C ASN A 237 -6.41 20.44 -5.21
N LEU A 238 -6.45 20.40 -6.55
CA LEU A 238 -5.40 20.95 -7.40
C LEU A 238 -5.21 22.47 -7.22
N LEU A 239 -6.22 23.21 -6.77
CA LEU A 239 -6.07 24.64 -6.48
C LEU A 239 -5.31 24.89 -5.17
N LYS A 240 -5.54 24.09 -4.12
CA LYS A 240 -4.68 24.09 -2.92
C LYS A 240 -3.25 23.72 -3.32
N PHE A 241 -3.07 22.61 -4.04
CA PHE A 241 -1.76 22.13 -4.46
C PHE A 241 -0.97 23.19 -5.24
N LEU A 242 -1.58 23.84 -6.25
CA LEU A 242 -0.88 24.86 -7.03
C LEU A 242 -0.68 26.20 -6.30
N SER A 243 -1.53 26.55 -5.33
CA SER A 243 -1.41 27.81 -4.57
C SER A 243 -0.52 27.73 -3.32
N ALA A 244 -0.33 26.52 -2.76
CA ALA A 244 0.65 26.24 -1.71
C ALA A 244 2.04 26.79 -2.09
N TRP A 245 2.58 26.31 -3.22
CA TRP A 245 3.92 26.66 -3.73
C TRP A 245 4.19 28.15 -3.95
N SER A 246 3.16 29.01 -3.99
CA SER A 246 3.28 30.44 -4.32
C SER A 246 2.89 31.40 -3.19
N ILE A 247 2.12 30.99 -2.17
CA ILE A 247 1.60 31.91 -1.14
C ILE A 247 1.72 31.36 0.30
N ARG A 248 1.68 30.04 0.53
CA ARG A 248 1.66 29.44 1.87
C ARG A 248 2.46 28.15 1.93
N GLY A 249 3.46 28.10 2.82
CA GLY A 249 4.14 26.84 3.14
C GLY A 249 3.13 25.79 3.61
N SER A 250 3.10 24.66 2.92
CA SER A 250 2.04 23.66 2.97
C SER A 250 2.53 22.36 2.29
N ASN A 251 2.00 21.21 2.72
CA ASN A 251 2.46 19.87 2.33
C ASN A 251 1.44 19.18 1.40
N TYR A 252 1.66 17.90 1.08
CA TYR A 252 0.71 17.12 0.25
C TYR A 252 -0.59 16.83 1.01
N MET A 253 -0.52 16.54 2.32
CA MET A 253 -1.66 16.23 3.17
C MET A 253 -2.70 17.36 3.22
N ASP A 254 -2.26 18.63 3.30
CA ASP A 254 -3.10 19.83 3.26
C ASP A 254 -3.96 19.93 1.98
N CYS A 255 -3.50 19.29 0.90
CA CYS A 255 -4.15 19.34 -0.40
C CYS A 255 -5.32 18.35 -0.52
N PHE A 256 -5.48 17.41 0.41
CA PHE A 256 -6.60 16.46 0.38
C PHE A 256 -7.91 17.05 0.92
N GLU A 257 -9.04 16.51 0.45
CA GLU A 257 -10.38 16.78 0.96
C GLU A 257 -11.35 15.65 0.61
N SER A 258 -12.45 15.52 1.35
CA SER A 258 -13.45 14.46 1.18
C SER A 258 -14.75 15.00 0.59
N ASN A 259 -15.26 14.35 -0.46
CA ASN A 259 -16.57 14.65 -1.05
C ASN A 259 -17.65 13.74 -0.45
N GLU A 260 -18.33 14.20 0.60
CA GLU A 260 -19.34 13.43 1.35
C GLU A 260 -20.46 12.86 0.46
N ALA A 261 -20.87 13.61 -0.57
CA ALA A 261 -21.96 13.25 -1.48
C ALA A 261 -21.53 12.32 -2.63
N GLN A 262 -20.22 12.07 -2.81
CA GLN A 262 -19.75 11.25 -3.92
C GLN A 262 -20.11 9.77 -3.75
N GLY A 263 -20.01 9.20 -2.55
CA GLY A 263 -19.93 7.74 -2.40
C GLY A 263 -18.61 7.22 -2.98
N THR A 264 -18.60 5.98 -3.46
CA THR A 264 -17.46 5.39 -4.17
C THR A 264 -17.91 4.92 -5.56
N ASN A 265 -17.22 5.35 -6.62
CA ASN A 265 -17.50 4.89 -7.98
C ASN A 265 -16.57 3.72 -8.32
N PHE A 266 -17.06 2.77 -9.11
CA PHE A 266 -16.29 1.65 -9.63
C PHE A 266 -16.24 1.75 -11.15
N HIS A 267 -15.05 1.57 -11.72
CA HIS A 267 -14.84 1.67 -13.16
C HIS A 267 -14.14 0.42 -13.68
N ILE A 268 -14.42 0.04 -14.92
CA ILE A 268 -13.87 -1.15 -15.55
C ILE A 268 -13.25 -0.76 -16.90
N ALA A 269 -12.09 -1.34 -17.21
CA ALA A 269 -11.51 -1.30 -18.55
C ALA A 269 -11.13 -2.70 -19.01
N LYS A 270 -11.37 -3.03 -20.29
CA LYS A 270 -10.79 -4.21 -20.94
C LYS A 270 -9.28 -4.01 -21.07
N LYS A 271 -8.52 -5.08 -20.87
CA LYS A 271 -7.06 -5.12 -20.99
C LYS A 271 -6.60 -5.16 -22.45
N SER A 272 -7.28 -5.95 -23.30
CA SER A 272 -6.98 -6.06 -24.72
C SER A 272 -8.23 -6.35 -25.56
N PRO A 273 -8.56 -5.55 -26.59
CA PRO A 273 -8.04 -4.19 -26.80
C PRO A 273 -8.37 -3.28 -25.61
N GLY A 274 -7.53 -2.27 -25.36
CA GLY A 274 -7.74 -1.33 -24.26
C GLY A 274 -8.99 -0.46 -24.48
N GLU A 275 -10.05 -0.72 -23.72
CA GLU A 275 -11.37 -0.09 -23.88
C GLU A 275 -12.02 0.17 -22.51
N TYR A 276 -12.52 1.39 -22.28
CA TYR A 276 -13.27 1.74 -21.08
C TYR A 276 -14.73 1.31 -21.20
N ILE A 277 -15.28 0.68 -20.15
CA ILE A 277 -16.69 0.28 -20.11
C ILE A 277 -17.51 1.43 -19.51
N ASP A 278 -18.29 2.13 -20.34
CA ASP A 278 -19.11 3.28 -19.92
C ASP A 278 -20.43 2.86 -19.23
N LEU A 279 -20.26 2.14 -18.12
CA LEU A 279 -21.32 1.77 -17.17
C LEU A 279 -21.00 2.38 -15.81
N LYS A 280 -22.04 2.90 -15.14
CA LYS A 280 -21.91 3.67 -13.89
C LYS A 280 -22.10 2.78 -12.67
N PHE A 281 -21.07 2.04 -12.28
CA PHE A 281 -21.08 1.26 -11.05
C PHE A 281 -20.75 2.15 -9.84
N LYS A 282 -21.52 2.04 -8.77
CA LYS A 282 -21.41 2.93 -7.60
C LYS A 282 -21.84 2.24 -6.31
N GLY A 283 -21.22 2.58 -5.19
CA GLY A 283 -21.62 2.11 -3.86
C GLY A 283 -21.46 3.16 -2.77
N ALA A 284 -21.76 2.75 -1.54
CA ALA A 284 -21.57 3.57 -0.34
C ALA A 284 -20.10 4.01 -0.14
N ALA A 285 -19.90 5.19 0.45
CA ALA A 285 -18.59 5.79 0.66
C ALA A 285 -17.64 4.88 1.46
N ILE A 286 -16.50 4.56 0.84
CA ILE A 286 -15.35 3.93 1.47
C ILE A 286 -14.05 4.66 1.14
N GLY A 287 -13.21 4.87 2.14
CA GLY A 287 -11.76 4.91 1.96
C GLY A 287 -11.25 3.51 1.62
N MET A 288 -10.18 3.43 0.84
CA MET A 288 -9.63 2.16 0.34
C MET A 288 -8.16 2.38 0.03
N PHE A 289 -7.33 1.37 0.30
CA PHE A 289 -5.90 1.42 0.05
C PHE A 289 -5.43 0.27 -0.85
N HIS A 290 -5.69 -0.96 -0.43
CA HIS A 290 -5.20 -2.17 -1.07
C HIS A 290 -6.34 -3.03 -1.65
N HIS A 291 -6.24 -3.36 -2.95
CA HIS A 291 -6.91 -4.53 -3.50
C HIS A 291 -6.29 -5.80 -2.90
N ILE A 292 -7.09 -6.82 -2.63
CA ILE A 292 -6.62 -8.16 -2.21
C ILE A 292 -6.40 -9.03 -3.44
N ASN A 293 -7.42 -9.13 -4.29
CA ASN A 293 -7.37 -9.78 -5.60
C ASN A 293 -8.54 -9.29 -6.47
N THR A 294 -8.54 -9.62 -7.74
CA THR A 294 -9.66 -9.35 -8.66
C THR A 294 -9.71 -10.46 -9.71
N TYR A 295 -10.88 -11.05 -9.97
CA TYR A 295 -10.99 -12.18 -10.90
C TYR A 295 -12.34 -12.23 -11.63
N GLU A 296 -12.37 -12.97 -12.74
CA GLU A 296 -13.57 -13.19 -13.58
C GLU A 296 -14.27 -14.50 -13.18
N ASP A 297 -15.61 -14.47 -13.08
CA ASP A 297 -16.44 -15.65 -12.82
C ASP A 297 -17.83 -15.48 -13.46
N ASP A 298 -18.23 -16.41 -14.32
CA ASP A 298 -19.53 -16.48 -15.05
C ASP A 298 -20.16 -15.14 -15.51
N GLY A 299 -19.35 -14.25 -16.11
CA GLY A 299 -19.80 -12.94 -16.61
C GLY A 299 -19.75 -11.79 -15.60
N PHE A 300 -19.14 -12.00 -14.43
CA PHE A 300 -18.91 -11.00 -13.39
C PHE A 300 -17.42 -10.81 -13.11
N LEU A 301 -17.06 -9.63 -12.61
CA LEU A 301 -15.82 -9.39 -11.88
C LEU A 301 -16.06 -9.46 -10.38
N VAL A 302 -15.30 -10.32 -9.70
CA VAL A 302 -15.23 -10.41 -8.24
C VAL A 302 -14.04 -9.58 -7.78
N VAL A 303 -14.28 -8.62 -6.89
CA VAL A 303 -13.32 -7.58 -6.48
C VAL A 303 -13.23 -7.55 -4.96
N ASP A 304 -12.11 -8.05 -4.41
CA ASP A 304 -11.90 -8.12 -2.96
C ASP A 304 -10.99 -6.97 -2.49
N LEU A 305 -11.44 -6.21 -1.48
CA LEU A 305 -10.83 -4.95 -1.05
C LEU A 305 -10.60 -4.89 0.47
N CYS A 306 -9.48 -4.30 0.88
CA CYS A 306 -9.31 -3.71 2.21
C CYS A 306 -9.95 -2.31 2.20
N ALA A 307 -11.08 -2.15 2.90
CA ALA A 307 -11.88 -0.93 2.87
C ALA A 307 -12.08 -0.32 4.26
N TRP A 308 -12.29 0.99 4.29
CA TRP A 308 -12.47 1.80 5.49
C TRP A 308 -13.78 2.59 5.38
N LYS A 309 -14.73 2.31 6.27
CA LYS A 309 -16.12 2.77 6.15
C LYS A 309 -16.26 4.27 6.42
N GLY A 310 -16.74 5.02 5.42
CA GLY A 310 -16.89 6.47 5.47
C GLY A 310 -16.11 7.17 4.35
N PHE A 311 -16.13 8.50 4.37
CA PHE A 311 -15.43 9.36 3.40
C PHE A 311 -14.17 10.04 3.96
N GLU A 312 -13.96 10.00 5.28
CA GLU A 312 -12.81 10.65 5.91
C GLU A 312 -11.49 10.00 5.49
N PHE A 313 -10.47 10.81 5.21
CA PHE A 313 -9.16 10.31 4.80
C PHE A 313 -8.41 9.69 5.98
N VAL A 314 -8.22 8.37 5.96
CA VAL A 314 -7.65 7.61 7.09
C VAL A 314 -6.22 8.03 7.45
N TYR A 315 -5.47 8.63 6.52
CA TYR A 315 -4.14 9.20 6.84
C TYR A 315 -4.22 10.33 7.89
N ASN A 316 -5.38 10.95 8.13
CA ASN A 316 -5.61 11.87 9.28
C ASN A 316 -5.17 11.30 10.63
N TYR A 317 -5.14 9.97 10.77
CA TYR A 317 -4.82 9.27 12.01
C TYR A 317 -3.35 8.81 12.08
N LEU A 318 -2.57 8.93 11.00
CA LEU A 318 -1.21 8.38 10.86
C LEU A 318 -0.07 9.40 11.12
N TRP A 319 -0.37 10.51 11.80
CA TRP A 319 0.65 11.39 12.35
C TRP A 319 1.51 10.67 13.38
N LEU A 320 2.84 10.83 13.31
CA LEU A 320 3.79 10.19 14.22
C LEU A 320 3.55 10.58 15.69
N ALA A 321 3.05 11.79 15.94
CA ALA A 321 2.64 12.22 17.29
C ALA A 321 1.49 11.35 17.87
N ASN A 322 0.54 10.92 17.03
CA ASN A 322 -0.56 10.04 17.43
C ASN A 322 -0.03 8.60 17.59
N LEU A 323 0.74 8.10 16.62
CA LEU A 323 1.27 6.73 16.62
C LEU A 323 2.31 6.49 17.73
N ARG A 324 3.03 7.54 18.17
CA ARG A 324 3.96 7.51 19.31
C ARG A 324 3.28 7.80 20.68
N ALA A 325 1.97 8.06 20.73
CA ALA A 325 1.23 8.31 21.96
C ALA A 325 1.12 7.06 22.86
N ASN A 326 0.59 7.18 24.08
CA ASN A 326 0.36 6.02 24.95
C ASN A 326 -0.91 5.27 24.56
N TRP A 327 -1.01 4.00 24.94
CA TRP A 327 -1.97 3.08 24.31
C TRP A 327 -3.44 3.48 24.47
N ASP A 328 -3.83 4.05 25.62
CA ASP A 328 -5.19 4.58 25.80
C ASP A 328 -5.47 5.84 24.96
N GLU A 329 -4.43 6.62 24.65
CA GLU A 329 -4.50 7.81 23.79
C GLU A 329 -4.61 7.38 22.30
N VAL A 330 -3.83 6.37 21.88
CA VAL A 330 -3.91 5.74 20.56
C VAL A 330 -5.31 5.18 20.30
N LYS A 331 -5.83 4.35 21.23
CA LYS A 331 -7.20 3.82 21.16
C LYS A 331 -8.22 4.96 21.05
N LYS A 332 -8.12 5.98 21.92
CA LYS A 332 -9.04 7.13 21.95
C LYS A 332 -9.01 7.95 20.65
N ALA A 333 -7.85 8.19 20.05
CA ALA A 333 -7.74 8.88 18.77
C ALA A 333 -8.41 8.05 17.64
N ALA A 334 -8.11 6.75 17.58
CA ALA A 334 -8.72 5.83 16.63
C ALA A 334 -10.23 5.58 16.87
N MET A 335 -10.82 6.03 17.99
CA MET A 335 -12.27 5.86 18.22
C MET A 335 -13.14 6.70 17.28
N MET A 336 -12.60 7.78 16.69
CA MET A 336 -13.30 8.58 15.66
C MET A 336 -13.11 8.03 14.24
N ALA A 337 -12.03 7.28 13.99
CA ALA A 337 -11.61 6.89 12.66
C ALA A 337 -12.62 6.02 11.90
N PRO A 338 -12.62 6.05 10.54
CA PRO A 338 -13.28 5.05 9.72
C PRO A 338 -13.08 3.61 10.22
N GLN A 339 -14.11 2.79 10.15
CA GLN A 339 -14.06 1.40 10.61
C GLN A 339 -13.57 0.49 9.47
N PRO A 340 -12.48 -0.28 9.66
CA PRO A 340 -11.96 -1.19 8.63
C PRO A 340 -12.88 -2.41 8.42
N GLU A 341 -12.95 -2.90 7.18
CA GLU A 341 -13.80 -4.00 6.75
C GLU A 341 -13.27 -4.59 5.42
N VAL A 342 -13.12 -5.92 5.34
CA VAL A 342 -12.81 -6.59 4.08
C VAL A 342 -14.10 -6.84 3.31
N ARG A 343 -14.14 -6.38 2.07
CA ARG A 343 -15.34 -6.35 1.23
C ARG A 343 -15.11 -7.03 -0.11
N ARG A 344 -16.02 -7.94 -0.46
CA ARG A 344 -16.20 -8.47 -1.80
C ARG A 344 -17.29 -7.70 -2.52
N TYR A 345 -16.92 -7.02 -3.59
CA TYR A 345 -17.86 -6.48 -4.57
C TYR A 345 -17.94 -7.43 -5.76
N VAL A 346 -19.13 -7.57 -6.36
CA VAL A 346 -19.36 -8.39 -7.56
C VAL A 346 -20.04 -7.52 -8.60
N ILE A 347 -19.42 -7.40 -9.77
CA ILE A 347 -19.76 -6.41 -10.78
C ILE A 347 -20.12 -7.11 -12.10
N PRO A 348 -21.35 -7.00 -12.61
CA PRO A 348 -21.75 -7.62 -13.88
C PRO A 348 -21.04 -6.95 -15.08
N LEU A 349 -20.55 -7.76 -16.01
CA LEU A 349 -19.89 -7.29 -17.25
C LEU A 349 -20.89 -7.06 -18.39
N ASP A 350 -22.01 -7.76 -18.39
CA ASP A 350 -23.14 -7.58 -19.31
C ASP A 350 -24.39 -7.17 -18.52
N VAL A 351 -25.12 -6.18 -19.02
CA VAL A 351 -26.06 -5.37 -18.21
C VAL A 351 -27.23 -4.87 -19.07
N HIS A 352 -28.39 -5.52 -18.94
CA HIS A 352 -29.57 -5.25 -19.80
C HIS A 352 -30.63 -4.38 -19.11
N LYS A 353 -31.30 -3.50 -19.87
CA LYS A 353 -32.24 -2.51 -19.32
C LYS A 353 -33.54 -3.14 -18.82
N GLU A 354 -33.87 -4.31 -19.34
CA GLU A 354 -34.96 -5.20 -18.97
C GLU A 354 -34.81 -5.76 -17.54
N GLU A 355 -33.67 -5.49 -16.89
CA GLU A 355 -33.31 -5.97 -15.56
C GLU A 355 -33.30 -4.87 -14.48
N GLN A 356 -33.71 -3.65 -14.84
CA GLN A 356 -33.86 -2.53 -13.92
C GLN A 356 -34.64 -2.90 -12.65
N GLY A 357 -34.10 -2.54 -11.48
CA GLY A 357 -34.68 -2.80 -10.16
C GLY A 357 -34.50 -4.23 -9.63
N LYS A 358 -33.83 -5.12 -10.36
CA LYS A 358 -33.43 -6.46 -9.89
C LYS A 358 -31.98 -6.43 -9.40
N ASN A 359 -31.61 -7.39 -8.54
CA ASN A 359 -30.21 -7.76 -8.38
C ASN A 359 -29.74 -8.52 -9.63
N LEU A 360 -28.66 -8.04 -10.23
CA LEU A 360 -28.01 -8.61 -11.42
C LEU A 360 -27.02 -9.74 -11.04
N VAL A 361 -26.58 -9.82 -9.79
CA VAL A 361 -25.66 -10.88 -9.34
C VAL A 361 -26.38 -12.22 -9.22
N SER A 362 -26.08 -13.15 -10.13
CA SER A 362 -26.63 -14.51 -10.18
C SER A 362 -25.75 -15.57 -9.51
N LEU A 363 -24.49 -15.24 -9.18
CA LEU A 363 -23.52 -16.17 -8.60
C LEU A 363 -24.04 -16.77 -7.26
N PRO A 364 -24.18 -18.09 -7.13
CA PRO A 364 -24.93 -18.71 -6.04
C PRO A 364 -24.19 -18.74 -4.69
N TYR A 365 -22.94 -18.29 -4.63
CA TYR A 365 -22.06 -18.42 -3.48
C TYR A 365 -21.79 -17.12 -2.71
N THR A 366 -22.27 -15.97 -3.20
CA THR A 366 -22.00 -14.64 -2.65
C THR A 366 -23.28 -13.97 -2.15
N THR A 367 -23.14 -13.03 -1.20
CA THR A 367 -24.23 -12.13 -0.78
C THR A 367 -24.07 -10.72 -1.32
N ALA A 368 -23.10 -10.47 -2.21
CA ALA A 368 -22.95 -9.19 -2.89
C ALA A 368 -24.11 -8.97 -3.87
N THR A 369 -24.50 -7.71 -4.08
CA THR A 369 -25.59 -7.38 -5.02
C THR A 369 -25.21 -6.20 -5.92
N ALA A 370 -25.77 -6.20 -7.12
CA ALA A 370 -25.62 -5.14 -8.11
C ALA A 370 -27.02 -4.79 -8.65
N THR A 371 -27.58 -3.63 -8.31
CA THR A 371 -28.97 -3.28 -8.63
C THR A 371 -29.03 -2.08 -9.58
N MET A 372 -29.62 -2.24 -10.76
CA MET A 372 -29.76 -1.14 -11.73
C MET A 372 -30.89 -0.17 -11.36
N HIS A 373 -30.55 1.11 -11.26
CA HIS A 373 -31.45 2.24 -11.05
C HIS A 373 -32.00 2.79 -12.40
N SER A 374 -33.06 3.59 -12.34
CA SER A 374 -33.76 4.15 -13.52
C SER A 374 -32.94 5.16 -14.36
N ASP A 375 -31.79 5.61 -13.87
CA ASP A 375 -30.84 6.47 -14.58
C ASP A 375 -29.71 5.68 -15.27
N GLY A 376 -29.73 4.34 -15.17
CA GLY A 376 -28.70 3.44 -15.68
C GLY A 376 -27.48 3.29 -14.76
N MET A 377 -27.51 3.85 -13.54
CA MET A 377 -26.51 3.57 -12.52
C MET A 377 -26.74 2.18 -11.90
N VAL A 378 -25.66 1.42 -11.65
CA VAL A 378 -25.73 0.12 -10.98
C VAL A 378 -25.19 0.28 -9.56
N TRP A 379 -26.06 0.13 -8.56
CA TRP A 379 -25.70 0.22 -7.14
C TRP A 379 -25.12 -1.09 -6.63
N LEU A 380 -23.92 -1.05 -6.05
CA LEU A 380 -23.19 -2.20 -5.54
C LEU A 380 -23.22 -2.23 -4.01
N GLU A 381 -23.76 -3.31 -3.45
CA GLU A 381 -23.63 -3.64 -2.02
C GLU A 381 -22.67 -4.83 -1.84
N PRO A 382 -21.68 -4.75 -0.93
CA PRO A 382 -20.67 -5.77 -0.78
C PRO A 382 -21.12 -6.97 0.07
N GLU A 383 -20.56 -8.12 -0.23
CA GLU A 383 -20.41 -9.19 0.76
C GLU A 383 -19.25 -8.83 1.71
N VAL A 384 -19.50 -8.84 3.02
CA VAL A 384 -18.46 -8.62 4.03
C VAL A 384 -17.74 -9.93 4.32
N LEU A 385 -16.43 -9.97 4.08
CA LEU A 385 -15.60 -11.15 4.32
C LEU A 385 -14.98 -11.16 5.73
N PHE A 386 -14.63 -9.98 6.26
CA PHE A 386 -14.08 -9.79 7.61
C PHE A 386 -14.44 -8.40 8.13
N SER A 387 -14.84 -8.28 9.40
CA SER A 387 -15.09 -7.00 10.07
C SER A 387 -14.86 -7.15 11.58
N GLY A 388 -13.94 -6.36 12.14
CA GLY A 388 -13.56 -6.41 13.55
C GLY A 388 -13.44 -5.00 14.14
N PRO A 389 -14.07 -4.66 15.29
CA PRO A 389 -14.08 -3.30 15.84
C PRO A 389 -12.67 -2.71 16.01
N ARG A 390 -12.33 -1.73 15.15
CA ARG A 390 -10.99 -1.14 15.00
C ARG A 390 -9.84 -2.17 14.89
N GLN A 391 -10.13 -3.36 14.39
CA GLN A 391 -9.15 -4.37 13.97
C GLN A 391 -9.19 -4.45 12.44
N ALA A 392 -8.16 -3.92 11.76
CA ALA A 392 -8.06 -4.03 10.31
C ALA A 392 -7.44 -5.37 9.89
N PHE A 393 -7.78 -5.80 8.68
CA PHE A 393 -7.01 -6.77 7.90
C PHE A 393 -6.45 -5.94 6.74
N GLU A 394 -5.16 -5.66 6.75
CA GLU A 394 -4.51 -4.68 5.87
C GLU A 394 -3.13 -5.14 5.41
N PHE A 395 -2.57 -4.47 4.39
CA PHE A 395 -1.40 -4.96 3.65
C PHE A 395 -1.61 -6.41 3.17
N PRO A 396 -2.61 -6.63 2.29
CA PRO A 396 -3.02 -7.96 1.88
C PRO A 396 -2.03 -8.60 0.91
N GLN A 397 -1.82 -9.90 1.09
CA GLN A 397 -0.95 -10.74 0.27
C GLN A 397 -1.65 -12.07 -0.04
N ILE A 398 -1.34 -12.67 -1.19
CA ILE A 398 -1.91 -13.92 -1.69
C ILE A 398 -0.79 -14.77 -2.34
N ASP A 399 -1.09 -15.98 -2.82
CA ASP A 399 -0.23 -16.68 -3.79
C ASP A 399 -0.31 -16.00 -5.17
N TYR A 400 0.19 -14.76 -5.24
CA TYR A 400 -0.03 -13.86 -6.37
C TYR A 400 0.51 -14.44 -7.68
N LYS A 401 1.58 -15.25 -7.62
CA LYS A 401 2.22 -15.85 -8.81
C LYS A 401 1.35 -16.89 -9.52
N ARG A 402 0.46 -17.60 -8.82
CA ARG A 402 -0.46 -18.57 -9.44
C ARG A 402 -1.91 -18.05 -9.49
N HIS A 403 -2.32 -17.29 -8.47
CA HIS A 403 -3.71 -16.92 -8.18
C HIS A 403 -4.02 -15.41 -8.31
N GLY A 404 -3.01 -14.55 -8.54
CA GLY A 404 -3.25 -13.15 -8.89
C GLY A 404 -4.03 -13.04 -10.19
N GLY A 405 -5.11 -12.25 -10.18
CA GLY A 405 -6.02 -12.11 -11.32
C GLY A 405 -7.04 -13.25 -11.49
N ARG A 406 -7.09 -14.22 -10.56
CA ARG A 406 -7.81 -15.49 -10.71
C ARG A 406 -8.60 -15.88 -9.46
N ASN A 407 -9.55 -16.80 -9.63
CA ASN A 407 -10.34 -17.36 -8.53
C ASN A 407 -9.40 -18.03 -7.50
N TYR A 408 -9.55 -17.66 -6.24
CA TYR A 408 -8.62 -17.96 -5.15
C TYR A 408 -9.39 -18.15 -3.83
N THR A 409 -8.71 -18.56 -2.77
CA THR A 409 -9.32 -19.05 -1.52
C THR A 409 -8.70 -18.41 -0.29
N TYR A 410 -7.43 -18.01 -0.31
CA TYR A 410 -6.69 -17.53 0.85
C TYR A 410 -6.06 -16.16 0.62
N ALA A 411 -6.30 -15.26 1.59
CA ALA A 411 -5.55 -14.03 1.76
C ALA A 411 -4.81 -14.03 3.09
N TYR A 412 -3.65 -13.38 3.11
CA TYR A 412 -2.80 -13.13 4.28
C TYR A 412 -2.71 -11.62 4.49
N ALA A 413 -2.58 -11.16 5.73
CA ALA A 413 -2.53 -9.72 6.01
C ALA A 413 -1.92 -9.40 7.38
N LEU A 414 -1.47 -8.16 7.50
CA LEU A 414 -1.16 -7.53 8.77
C LEU A 414 -2.45 -7.10 9.49
N GLY A 415 -2.57 -7.49 10.75
CA GLY A 415 -3.69 -7.06 11.60
C GLY A 415 -3.36 -5.77 12.34
N LEU A 416 -4.11 -4.70 12.06
CA LEU A 416 -3.93 -3.39 12.71
C LEU A 416 -4.96 -3.19 13.82
N ASN A 417 -4.52 -3.15 15.07
CA ASN A 417 -5.34 -2.89 16.25
C ASN A 417 -5.23 -1.40 16.61
N HIS A 418 -6.26 -0.62 16.29
CA HIS A 418 -6.23 0.86 16.43
C HIS A 418 -5.00 1.48 15.73
N PHE A 419 -4.75 1.07 14.48
CA PHE A 419 -3.57 1.37 13.65
C PHE A 419 -2.24 0.75 14.07
N ILE A 420 -2.12 0.18 15.27
CA ILE A 420 -0.88 -0.51 15.70
C ILE A 420 -0.85 -1.93 15.11
N PRO A 421 0.19 -2.31 14.35
CA PRO A 421 0.32 -3.64 13.77
C PRO A 421 0.67 -4.68 14.85
N ASP A 422 -0.24 -5.59 15.18
CA ASP A 422 -0.08 -6.45 16.37
C ASP A 422 -0.31 -7.95 16.16
N ARG A 423 -0.58 -8.40 14.93
CA ARG A 423 -0.80 -9.82 14.59
C ARG A 423 -0.69 -10.07 13.09
N ILE A 424 -0.55 -11.34 12.71
CA ILE A 424 -0.70 -11.80 11.32
C ILE A 424 -2.01 -12.60 11.18
N CYS A 425 -2.75 -12.29 10.13
CA CYS A 425 -4.05 -12.88 9.80
C CYS A 425 -3.93 -13.74 8.52
N LYS A 426 -4.62 -14.88 8.52
CA LYS A 426 -5.03 -15.62 7.31
C LYS A 426 -6.55 -15.62 7.24
N LEU A 427 -7.12 -15.37 6.07
CA LEU A 427 -8.55 -15.34 5.78
C LEU A 427 -8.85 -16.33 4.65
N ASN A 428 -9.80 -17.23 4.86
CA ASN A 428 -10.41 -17.99 3.76
C ASN A 428 -11.56 -17.15 3.17
N VAL A 429 -11.39 -16.62 1.96
CA VAL A 429 -12.34 -15.69 1.34
C VAL A 429 -13.61 -16.34 0.78
N LYS A 430 -13.75 -17.67 0.92
CA LYS A 430 -14.96 -18.43 0.55
C LYS A 430 -15.79 -18.80 1.79
N THR A 431 -15.16 -19.20 2.88
CA THR A 431 -15.83 -19.61 4.14
C THR A 431 -15.88 -18.51 5.21
N LYS A 432 -15.09 -17.43 5.05
CA LYS A 432 -14.85 -16.37 6.06
C LYS A 432 -14.15 -16.86 7.34
N GLU A 433 -13.61 -18.09 7.34
CA GLU A 433 -12.77 -18.60 8.42
C GLU A 433 -11.47 -17.79 8.51
N THR A 434 -11.04 -17.47 9.73
CA THR A 434 -9.77 -16.78 9.98
C THR A 434 -8.88 -17.53 10.95
N TRP A 435 -7.57 -17.39 10.73
CA TRP A 435 -6.53 -17.82 11.64
C TRP A 435 -5.64 -16.63 12.00
N VAL A 436 -5.25 -16.52 13.26
CA VAL A 436 -4.43 -15.42 13.77
C VAL A 436 -3.19 -15.97 14.47
N TRP A 437 -2.03 -15.46 14.09
CA TRP A 437 -0.79 -15.55 14.87
C TRP A 437 -0.56 -14.22 15.58
N GLN A 438 -0.27 -14.25 16.88
CA GLN A 438 -0.04 -13.08 17.72
C GLN A 438 0.79 -13.48 18.96
N GLU A 439 1.79 -12.68 19.32
CA GLU A 439 2.51 -12.77 20.59
C GLU A 439 2.51 -11.42 21.34
N PRO A 440 2.60 -11.41 22.67
CA PRO A 440 2.68 -10.17 23.44
C PRO A 440 3.92 -9.34 23.07
N ASP A 441 3.84 -8.02 23.24
CA ASP A 441 4.97 -7.09 23.09
C ASP A 441 5.72 -7.18 21.72
N SER A 442 5.01 -7.64 20.68
CA SER A 442 5.56 -8.02 19.38
C SER A 442 4.72 -7.41 18.25
N TYR A 443 5.40 -6.79 17.28
CA TYR A 443 4.79 -5.98 16.23
C TYR A 443 5.30 -6.46 14.85
N PRO A 444 4.50 -7.21 14.08
CA PRO A 444 4.88 -7.69 12.76
C PRO A 444 4.77 -6.61 11.67
N SER A 445 5.23 -6.96 10.47
CA SER A 445 5.10 -6.18 9.25
C SER A 445 4.05 -6.81 8.30
N GLU A 446 4.22 -6.66 6.99
CA GLU A 446 3.36 -7.29 5.99
C GLU A 446 3.88 -8.71 5.64
N PRO A 447 3.02 -9.74 5.69
CA PRO A 447 3.42 -11.14 5.55
C PRO A 447 3.53 -11.57 4.08
N LEU A 448 4.73 -11.52 3.51
CA LEU A 448 4.94 -11.94 2.11
C LEU A 448 4.89 -13.47 1.96
N PHE A 449 4.04 -13.95 1.05
CA PHE A 449 3.89 -15.39 0.77
C PHE A 449 4.94 -15.90 -0.23
N VAL A 450 5.55 -17.04 0.10
CA VAL A 450 6.53 -17.77 -0.73
C VAL A 450 6.06 -19.21 -0.90
N GLN A 451 5.50 -19.49 -2.07
CA GLN A 451 5.03 -20.81 -2.48
C GLN A 451 6.13 -21.88 -2.37
N ASN A 452 5.78 -23.07 -1.85
CA ASN A 452 6.62 -24.26 -1.91
C ASN A 452 6.74 -24.69 -3.39
N PRO A 453 7.95 -24.84 -3.97
CA PRO A 453 8.13 -25.20 -5.38
C PRO A 453 7.41 -26.50 -5.78
N ASP A 454 7.47 -27.51 -4.91
CA ASP A 454 6.82 -28.81 -5.07
C ASP A 454 5.36 -28.81 -4.56
N GLY A 455 4.89 -27.68 -4.03
CA GLY A 455 3.61 -27.55 -3.35
C GLY A 455 2.43 -27.42 -4.30
N VAL A 456 1.34 -28.12 -3.98
CA VAL A 456 0.15 -28.25 -4.84
C VAL A 456 -0.98 -27.31 -4.43
N ASP A 457 -1.25 -27.17 -3.13
CA ASP A 457 -2.33 -26.32 -2.62
C ASP A 457 -1.92 -24.84 -2.58
N GLU A 458 -2.92 -23.95 -2.62
CA GLU A 458 -2.79 -22.49 -2.55
C GLU A 458 -2.14 -21.97 -1.24
N ASP A 459 -2.15 -22.76 -0.16
CA ASP A 459 -1.47 -22.45 1.11
C ASP A 459 -0.25 -23.33 1.42
N ASP A 460 0.23 -24.10 0.43
CA ASP A 460 1.46 -24.90 0.50
C ASP A 460 2.69 -24.00 0.29
N GLY A 461 3.04 -23.19 1.30
CA GLY A 461 4.15 -22.23 1.20
C GLY A 461 4.72 -21.83 2.56
N ASN A 462 5.33 -20.64 2.63
CA ASN A 462 5.62 -19.94 3.87
C ASN A 462 5.20 -18.47 3.78
N LEU A 463 4.88 -17.86 4.91
CA LEU A 463 4.88 -16.41 5.10
C LEU A 463 6.25 -16.02 5.69
N SER A 464 6.85 -14.95 5.18
CA SER A 464 8.10 -14.38 5.70
C SER A 464 7.86 -12.96 6.17
N ASP A 465 8.10 -12.70 7.46
CA ASP A 465 7.68 -11.45 8.11
C ASP A 465 8.74 -10.92 9.11
N PRO A 466 9.35 -9.76 8.82
CA PRO A 466 10.18 -9.04 9.79
C PRO A 466 9.35 -8.45 10.95
N MET A 467 9.71 -8.82 12.17
CA MET A 467 9.04 -8.38 13.39
C MET A 467 9.93 -7.50 14.27
N THR A 468 9.31 -6.59 15.01
CA THR A 468 9.96 -5.89 16.13
C THR A 468 9.42 -6.42 17.45
N THR A 469 10.29 -6.98 18.30
CA THR A 469 9.94 -7.48 19.65
C THR A 469 10.79 -6.80 20.71
N ILE A 470 10.21 -6.34 21.83
CA ILE A 470 11.03 -5.65 22.86
C ILE A 470 12.09 -6.60 23.46
N ARG A 471 11.69 -7.88 23.61
CA ARG A 471 12.39 -8.86 24.47
C ARG A 471 13.59 -9.52 23.78
N ARG A 472 13.76 -9.33 22.47
CA ARG A 472 14.86 -9.91 21.66
C ARG A 472 15.48 -8.92 20.66
N GLY A 473 14.70 -7.99 20.12
CA GLY A 473 15.16 -6.95 19.19
C GLY A 473 14.37 -6.96 17.87
N HIS A 474 15.06 -6.70 16.77
CA HIS A 474 14.50 -6.98 15.44
C HIS A 474 14.68 -8.47 15.14
N ASP A 475 13.57 -9.19 15.06
CA ASP A 475 13.50 -10.62 14.78
C ASP A 475 12.96 -10.84 13.37
N LEU A 476 13.28 -11.97 12.73
CA LEU A 476 12.63 -12.42 11.50
C LEU A 476 11.86 -13.71 11.77
N TYR A 477 10.56 -13.72 11.49
CA TYR A 477 9.74 -14.92 11.61
C TYR A 477 9.41 -15.48 10.22
N THR A 478 9.43 -16.82 10.13
CA THR A 478 8.91 -17.55 8.97
C THR A 478 7.86 -18.55 9.47
N HIS A 479 6.69 -18.54 8.85
CA HIS A 479 5.54 -19.35 9.25
C HIS A 479 5.07 -20.20 8.07
N THR A 480 4.62 -21.44 8.29
CA THR A 480 4.10 -22.32 7.24
C THR A 480 2.57 -22.32 7.26
N PRO A 481 1.84 -21.56 6.41
CA PRO A 481 0.40 -21.29 6.57
C PRO A 481 -0.55 -22.49 6.42
N ARG A 482 -0.05 -23.67 6.05
CA ARG A 482 -0.81 -24.94 5.97
C ARG A 482 -0.87 -25.60 7.34
N ASN A 483 -2.06 -26.06 7.77
CA ASN A 483 -2.30 -26.78 9.04
C ASN A 483 -1.73 -26.11 10.31
N ALA A 484 -2.28 -24.95 10.68
CA ALA A 484 -2.15 -24.33 12.01
C ALA A 484 -0.76 -24.50 12.67
N PRO A 485 0.31 -23.95 12.05
CA PRO A 485 1.66 -24.05 12.60
C PRO A 485 1.70 -23.42 14.00
N LEU A 486 2.60 -23.91 14.85
CA LEU A 486 2.79 -23.48 16.24
C LEU A 486 2.68 -21.94 16.41
N GLY A 487 1.52 -21.48 16.88
CA GLY A 487 1.19 -20.07 17.09
C GLY A 487 -0.11 -19.61 16.42
N PHE A 488 -0.46 -20.09 15.22
CA PHE A 488 -1.71 -19.73 14.55
C PHE A 488 -2.92 -20.40 15.22
N ARG A 489 -3.85 -19.60 15.74
CA ARG A 489 -5.12 -20.06 16.32
C ARG A 489 -6.24 -19.84 15.31
N LYS A 490 -7.11 -20.86 15.14
CA LYS A 490 -8.41 -20.71 14.47
C LYS A 490 -9.34 -19.88 15.38
N ASN A 491 -10.04 -18.91 14.79
CA ASN A 491 -11.02 -18.05 15.48
C ASN A 491 -12.44 -18.63 15.44
#